data_AF-A0A928N2B6-F1
#
_entry.id   AF-A0A928N2B6-F1
#
_cell.length_a   1.000
_cell.length_b   1.000
_cell.length_c   1.000
_cell.angle_alpha   90.00
_cell.angle_beta   90.00
_cell.angle_gamma   90.00
#
_symmetry.space_group_name_H-M   'P 1'
#
loop_
_entity.id
_entity.type
_entity.pdbx_description
1 polymer ?
#
loop_
_entity_poly.entity_id
_entity_poly.type
_entity_poly.pdbx_seq_one_letter_code
_entity_poly.pdbx_strand_id
1 'polypeptide(L)'
;MKIFTSYITSIIIISIIALVLENLIPGTSSKKYIRIVIGLLVMLVILHPLQNLPHYSSQLAIPHLYIDEHSFEGLSPRPYIAETFERRLALSISQEVYSHFGKSVSCRVHCIVNEAGQITGIHRVLLEPHSAEIAAFVSEKFGFEEDIVNP
;
A
#
# COMPACT_ATOMS: atom_id res chain seq x y z
N MET A 1 -5.16 17.88 -17.86
CA MET A 1 -5.91 19.11 -17.50
C MET A 1 -7.08 18.86 -16.55
N LYS A 2 -8.01 17.92 -16.82
CA LYS A 2 -9.20 17.68 -15.98
C LYS A 2 -8.93 17.39 -14.48
N ILE A 3 -7.87 16.64 -14.19
CA ILE A 3 -7.47 16.28 -12.81
C ILE A 3 -7.02 17.53 -12.03
N PHE A 4 -6.19 18.37 -12.64
CA PHE A 4 -5.71 19.62 -12.05
C PHE A 4 -6.84 20.62 -11.82
N THR A 5 -7.76 20.77 -12.77
CA THR A 5 -8.91 21.66 -12.59
C THR A 5 -9.83 21.16 -11.48
N SER A 6 -10.14 19.86 -11.42
CA SER A 6 -10.96 19.27 -10.34
C SER A 6 -10.32 19.48 -8.95
N TYR A 7 -9.00 19.33 -8.88
CA TYR A 7 -8.23 19.54 -7.66
C TYR A 7 -8.26 21.01 -7.21
N ILE A 8 -7.99 21.94 -8.12
CA ILE A 8 -8.03 23.39 -7.83
C ILE A 8 -9.44 23.79 -7.37
N THR A 9 -10.50 23.29 -8.03
CA THR A 9 -11.88 23.52 -7.62
C THR A 9 -12.14 23.00 -6.19
N SER A 10 -11.60 21.84 -5.84
CA SER A 10 -11.75 21.27 -4.48
C SER A 10 -11.08 22.13 -3.41
N ILE A 11 -9.89 22.67 -3.67
CA ILE A 11 -9.21 23.61 -2.75
C ILE A 11 -10.04 24.87 -2.56
N ILE A 12 -10.57 25.43 -3.64
CA ILE A 12 -11.36 26.67 -3.60
C ILE A 12 -12.61 26.46 -2.74
N ILE A 13 -13.33 25.35 -2.94
CA ILE A 13 -14.54 25.01 -2.17
C ILE A 13 -14.21 24.90 -0.67
N ILE A 14 -13.15 24.17 -0.32
CA ILE A 14 -12.74 23.98 1.08
C ILE A 14 -12.27 25.29 1.71
N SER A 15 -11.57 26.13 0.96
CA SER A 15 -11.12 27.45 1.43
C SER A 15 -12.29 28.38 1.73
N ILE A 16 -13.34 28.36 0.90
CA ILE A 16 -14.57 29.13 1.14
C ILE A 16 -15.29 28.61 2.38
N ILE A 17 -15.39 27.28 2.55
CA ILE A 17 -16.00 26.67 3.74
C ILE A 17 -15.23 27.05 5.02
N ALA A 18 -13.89 27.03 4.97
CA ALA A 18 -13.04 27.44 6.09
C ALA A 18 -13.26 28.91 6.50
N LEU A 19 -13.40 29.81 5.51
CA LEU A 19 -13.74 31.23 5.75
C LEU A 19 -15.12 31.39 6.40
N VAL A 20 -16.11 30.61 5.97
CA VAL A 20 -17.45 30.62 6.58
C VAL A 20 -17.40 30.10 8.02
N LEU A 21 -16.70 28.98 8.26
CA LEU A 21 -16.49 28.40 9.59
C LEU A 21 -15.80 29.38 10.56
N GLU A 22 -14.80 30.11 10.08
CA GLU A 22 -14.10 31.10 10.89
C GLU A 22 -15.02 32.25 11.34
N ASN A 23 -15.91 32.69 10.45
CA ASN A 23 -16.88 33.76 10.74
C ASN A 23 -18.06 33.26 11.59
N LEU A 24 -18.40 31.97 11.51
CA LEU A 24 -19.46 31.37 12.30
C LEU A 24 -19.11 31.27 13.79
N ILE A 25 -17.83 31.27 14.14
CA ILE A 25 -17.37 31.14 15.53
C ILE A 25 -17.39 32.52 16.22
N PRO A 26 -18.25 32.72 17.23
CA PRO A 26 -18.32 33.98 17.96
C PRO A 26 -17.07 34.23 18.81
N GLY A 27 -16.73 35.51 18.99
CA GLY A 27 -15.49 36.02 19.60
C GLY A 27 -15.32 35.69 21.08
N THR A 28 -15.05 34.42 21.38
CA THR A 28 -14.75 33.91 22.72
C THR A 28 -13.30 33.43 22.78
N SER A 29 -12.76 33.22 23.99
CA SER A 29 -11.37 32.77 24.20
C SER A 29 -11.02 31.47 23.43
N SER A 30 -12.01 30.62 23.15
CA SER A 30 -11.87 29.39 22.34
C SER A 30 -11.65 29.64 20.84
N LYS A 31 -11.99 30.83 20.32
CA LYS A 31 -11.84 31.19 18.91
C LYS A 31 -10.38 31.09 18.44
N LYS A 32 -9.41 31.38 19.33
CA LYS A 32 -7.98 31.27 19.03
C LYS A 32 -7.56 29.83 18.73
N TYR A 33 -8.04 28.87 19.52
CA TYR A 33 -7.73 27.46 19.33
C TYR A 33 -8.39 26.91 18.07
N ILE A 34 -9.65 27.29 17.81
CA ILE A 34 -10.37 26.80 16.63
C ILE A 34 -9.75 27.34 15.33
N ARG A 35 -9.27 28.59 15.32
CA ARG A 35 -8.54 29.15 14.16
C ARG A 35 -7.28 28.35 13.83
N ILE A 36 -6.56 27.86 14.85
CA ILE A 36 -5.37 27.01 14.65
C ILE A 36 -5.77 25.66 14.04
N VAL A 37 -6.84 25.04 14.55
CA VAL A 37 -7.34 23.75 14.04
C VAL A 37 -7.86 23.87 12.60
N ILE A 38 -8.58 24.96 12.27
CA ILE A 38 -9.03 25.22 10.89
C ILE A 38 -7.83 25.41 9.96
N GLY A 39 -6.81 26.17 10.37
CA GLY A 39 -5.57 26.34 9.61
C GLY A 39 -4.85 25.01 9.36
N LEU A 40 -4.80 24.13 10.37
CA LEU A 40 -4.23 22.79 10.25
C LEU A 40 -5.02 21.92 9.26
N LEU A 41 -6.36 21.99 9.30
CA LEU A 41 -7.23 21.23 8.41
C LEU A 41 -7.05 21.68 6.95
N VAL A 42 -6.99 22.99 6.71
CA VAL A 42 -6.71 23.55 5.38
C VAL A 42 -5.31 23.14 4.90
N MET A 43 -4.30 23.19 5.75
CA MET A 43 -2.94 22.74 5.43
C MET A 43 -2.90 21.26 5.02
N LEU A 44 -3.68 20.41 5.70
CA LEU A 44 -3.76 18.97 5.39
C LEU A 44 -4.41 18.71 4.03
N VAL A 45 -5.46 19.46 3.69
CA VAL A 45 -6.12 19.40 2.37
C VAL A 45 -5.17 19.85 1.26
N ILE A 46 -4.38 20.90 1.50
CA ILE A 46 -3.36 21.37 0.56
C ILE A 46 -2.20 20.37 0.40
N LEU A 47 -1.97 19.51 1.40
CA LEU A 47 -0.93 18.48 1.38
C LEU A 47 -1.32 17.23 0.57
N HIS A 48 -2.62 16.96 0.43
CA HIS A 48 -3.16 15.83 -0.37
C HIS A 48 -2.59 15.68 -1.80
N PRO A 49 -2.44 16.72 -2.66
CA PRO A 49 -1.89 16.56 -4.01
C PRO A 49 -0.40 16.21 -4.01
N LEU A 50 0.34 16.54 -2.94
CA LEU A 50 1.76 16.20 -2.84
C LEU A 50 1.95 14.69 -2.69
N GLN A 51 0.95 13.97 -2.16
CA GLN A 51 0.95 12.51 -2.08
C GLN A 51 0.77 11.84 -3.46
N ASN A 52 0.17 12.54 -4.43
CA ASN A 52 -0.03 12.06 -5.79
C ASN A 52 1.15 12.36 -6.73
N LEU A 53 2.25 12.93 -6.21
CA LEU A 53 3.45 13.17 -7.01
C LEU A 53 4.21 11.84 -7.23
N PRO A 54 4.35 11.37 -8.48
CA PRO A 54 4.91 10.05 -8.80
C PRO A 54 6.40 9.90 -8.48
N HIS A 55 7.08 10.97 -8.08
CA HIS A 55 8.50 10.98 -7.76
C HIS A 55 8.79 10.74 -6.27
N TYR A 56 7.80 10.91 -5.38
CA TYR A 56 8.00 10.79 -3.93
C TYR A 56 7.68 9.39 -3.37
N SER A 57 6.98 8.55 -4.14
CA SER A 57 6.61 7.17 -3.76
C SER A 57 7.78 6.20 -3.66
N SER A 58 8.96 6.54 -4.20
CA SER A 58 10.15 5.69 -4.17
C SER A 58 11.06 5.93 -2.96
N GLN A 59 10.94 7.07 -2.26
CA GLN A 59 11.84 7.42 -1.14
C GLN A 59 11.13 7.75 0.18
N LEU A 60 9.84 8.04 0.17
CA LEU A 60 9.03 8.12 1.40
C LEU A 60 8.31 6.79 1.61
N ALA A 61 9.09 5.74 1.89
CA ALA A 61 8.58 4.53 2.51
C ALA A 61 8.20 4.84 3.98
N ILE A 62 7.21 5.71 4.17
CA ILE A 62 6.39 5.63 5.36
C ILE A 62 5.62 4.31 5.19
N PRO A 63 5.72 3.36 6.13
CA PRO A 63 4.84 2.20 6.14
C PRO A 63 3.38 2.69 6.16
N HIS A 64 2.79 2.71 4.97
CA HIS A 64 1.38 2.83 4.62
C HIS A 64 0.40 2.56 5.76
N LEU A 65 -0.02 3.62 6.45
CA LEU A 65 -1.38 3.69 7.00
C LEU A 65 -2.33 3.97 5.83
N TYR A 66 -2.54 2.96 4.97
CA TYR A 66 -3.73 2.91 4.15
C TYR A 66 -4.83 2.37 5.07
N ILE A 67 -5.62 3.25 5.68
CA ILE A 67 -6.93 2.83 6.19
C ILE A 67 -7.77 2.64 4.93
N ASP A 68 -7.72 1.44 4.40
CA ASP A 68 -8.57 1.03 3.30
C ASP A 68 -9.98 0.82 3.87
N GLU A 69 -10.84 1.84 3.72
CA GLU A 69 -12.25 1.80 4.13
C GLU A 69 -13.03 0.64 3.46
N HIS A 70 -12.45 -0.03 2.46
CA HIS A 70 -13.04 -1.21 1.81
C HIS A 70 -12.69 -2.55 2.49
N SER A 71 -11.91 -2.56 3.58
CA SER A 71 -11.55 -3.79 4.30
C SER A 71 -12.69 -4.40 5.15
N PHE A 72 -13.87 -3.76 5.20
CA PHE A 72 -14.96 -4.18 6.08
C PHE A 72 -15.89 -5.27 5.52
N GLU A 73 -15.69 -5.71 4.28
CA GLU A 73 -16.48 -6.81 3.70
C GLU A 73 -15.64 -8.05 3.44
N GLY A 74 -15.56 -8.90 4.47
CA GLY A 74 -15.37 -10.34 4.28
C GLY A 74 -13.94 -10.86 4.38
N LEU A 75 -13.78 -11.79 5.33
CA LEU A 75 -12.65 -12.71 5.55
C LEU A 75 -11.41 -12.14 6.25
N SER A 76 -11.28 -12.57 7.52
CA SER A 76 -10.05 -12.81 8.28
C SER A 76 -8.90 -11.81 8.05
N PRO A 77 -8.59 -10.92 9.01
CA PRO A 77 -7.42 -10.06 8.92
C PRO A 77 -6.17 -10.93 8.75
N ARG A 78 -5.64 -11.01 7.53
CA ARG A 78 -4.35 -11.68 7.30
C ARG A 78 -3.32 -10.91 8.12
N PRO A 79 -2.52 -11.58 8.96
CA PRO A 79 -1.55 -10.86 9.78
C PRO A 79 -0.54 -10.17 8.86
N TYR A 80 -0.26 -8.91 9.16
CA TYR A 80 0.76 -8.09 8.50
C TYR A 80 2.13 -8.80 8.34
N ILE A 81 2.44 -9.71 9.27
CA ILE A 81 3.65 -10.54 9.25
C ILE A 81 3.66 -11.49 8.03
N ALA A 82 2.52 -12.06 7.66
CA ALA A 82 2.41 -12.93 6.49
C ALA A 82 2.61 -12.13 5.19
N GLU A 83 1.97 -10.97 5.07
CA GLU A 83 2.10 -10.13 3.86
C GLU A 83 3.54 -9.64 3.66
N THR A 84 4.19 -9.19 4.73
CA THR A 84 5.59 -8.74 4.65
C THR A 84 6.56 -9.87 4.34
N PHE A 85 6.30 -11.08 4.84
CA PHE A 85 7.08 -12.27 4.50
C PHE A 85 6.87 -12.67 3.03
N GLU A 86 5.63 -12.76 2.57
CA GLU A 86 5.27 -13.05 1.17
C GLU A 86 5.99 -12.12 0.20
N ARG A 87 5.97 -10.81 0.49
CA ARG A 87 6.63 -9.80 -0.34
C ARG A 87 8.15 -9.98 -0.39
N ARG A 88 8.79 -10.24 0.75
CA ARG A 88 10.24 -10.42 0.81
C ARG A 88 10.69 -11.69 0.08
N LEU A 89 9.95 -12.78 0.26
CA LEU A 89 10.24 -14.04 -0.40
C LEU A 89 10.04 -13.93 -1.93
N ALA A 90 8.97 -13.29 -2.37
CA ALA A 90 8.73 -13.01 -3.78
C ALA A 90 9.87 -12.20 -4.43
N LEU A 91 10.33 -11.15 -3.75
CA LEU A 91 11.47 -10.34 -4.22
C LEU A 91 12.74 -11.19 -4.30
N SER A 92 13.05 -11.97 -3.26
CA SER A 92 14.21 -12.84 -3.23
C SER A 92 14.19 -13.85 -4.38
N ILE A 93 13.05 -14.48 -4.64
CA ILE A 93 12.89 -15.42 -5.76
C ILE A 93 13.08 -14.69 -7.09
N SER A 94 12.44 -13.54 -7.30
CA SER A 94 12.54 -12.80 -8.56
C SER A 94 13.98 -12.36 -8.87
N GLN A 95 14.72 -11.93 -7.85
CA GLN A 95 16.11 -11.50 -7.99
C GLN A 95 17.02 -12.67 -8.31
N GLU A 96 16.78 -13.82 -7.66
CA GLU A 96 17.57 -15.02 -7.88
C GLU A 96 17.35 -15.60 -9.28
N VAL A 97 16.09 -15.62 -9.74
CA VAL A 97 15.74 -16.04 -11.10
C VAL A 97 16.35 -15.11 -12.13
N TYR A 98 16.36 -13.80 -11.87
CA TYR A 98 17.04 -12.84 -12.75
C TYR A 98 18.55 -13.09 -12.81
N SER A 99 19.20 -13.38 -11.68
CA SER A 99 20.64 -13.66 -11.64
C SER A 99 21.03 -14.94 -12.37
N HIS A 100 20.18 -15.98 -12.32
CA HIS A 100 20.48 -17.27 -12.94
C HIS A 100 20.05 -17.37 -14.41
N PHE A 101 18.89 -16.80 -14.78
CA PHE A 101 18.31 -16.95 -16.12
C PHE A 101 18.35 -15.67 -16.96
N GLY A 102 18.71 -14.52 -16.38
CA GLY A 102 18.68 -13.21 -17.05
C GLY A 102 17.26 -12.76 -17.44
N LYS A 103 16.22 -13.41 -16.90
CA LYS A 103 14.81 -13.14 -17.20
C LYS A 103 14.14 -12.49 -15.99
N SER A 104 13.42 -11.39 -16.23
CA SER A 104 12.57 -10.79 -15.20
C SER A 104 11.30 -11.60 -15.04
N VAL A 105 11.00 -12.00 -13.80
CA VAL A 105 9.81 -12.79 -13.45
C VAL A 105 9.07 -12.09 -12.32
N SER A 106 7.77 -11.93 -12.50
CA SER A 106 6.82 -11.52 -11.47
C SER A 106 6.51 -12.73 -10.59
N CYS A 107 6.86 -12.62 -9.30
CA CYS A 107 6.58 -13.66 -8.32
C CYS A 107 5.54 -13.16 -7.31
N ARG A 108 4.54 -13.99 -7.01
CA ARG A 108 3.64 -13.78 -5.87
C ARG A 108 3.61 -15.03 -5.01
N VAL A 109 3.92 -14.86 -3.73
CA VAL A 109 3.85 -15.93 -2.74
C VAL A 109 2.62 -15.74 -1.89
N HIS A 110 1.93 -16.82 -1.55
CA HIS A 110 0.86 -16.81 -0.57
C HIS A 110 1.16 -17.81 0.54
N CYS A 111 1.02 -17.38 1.78
CA CYS A 111 1.30 -18.16 2.98
C CYS A 111 0.01 -18.64 3.64
N ILE A 112 0.10 -19.79 4.30
CA ILE A 112 -0.94 -20.30 5.19
C ILE A 112 -0.66 -19.76 6.59
N VAL A 113 -1.68 -19.17 7.19
CA VAL A 113 -1.60 -18.58 8.52
C VAL A 113 -2.59 -19.32 9.43
N ASN A 114 -2.14 -19.71 10.62
CA ASN A 114 -3.03 -20.26 11.64
C ASN A 114 -3.88 -19.17 12.32
N GLU A 115 -4.83 -19.59 13.16
CA GLU A 115 -5.70 -18.69 13.94
C GLU A 115 -4.90 -17.78 14.91
N ALA A 116 -3.67 -18.17 15.26
CA ALA A 116 -2.76 -17.38 16.09
C ALA A 116 -1.91 -16.36 15.28
N GLY A 117 -2.12 -16.25 13.96
CA GLY A 117 -1.40 -15.31 13.10
C GLY A 117 0.03 -15.73 12.73
N GLN A 118 0.42 -16.98 12.99
CA GLN A 118 1.71 -17.54 12.66
C GLN A 118 1.70 -18.21 11.29
N ILE A 119 2.80 -18.07 10.55
CA ILE A 119 3.01 -18.70 9.24
C ILE A 119 3.27 -20.19 9.47
N THR A 120 2.36 -21.04 8.99
CA THR A 120 2.46 -22.50 9.13
C THR A 120 3.04 -23.15 7.88
N GLY A 121 3.01 -22.46 6.74
CA GLY A 121 3.58 -22.93 5.48
C GLY A 121 3.30 -21.98 4.33
N ILE A 122 3.74 -22.36 3.14
CA ILE A 122 3.48 -21.63 1.90
C ILE A 122 2.37 -22.35 1.14
N HIS A 123 1.31 -21.62 0.81
CA HIS A 123 0.13 -22.13 0.14
C HIS A 123 0.33 -22.27 -1.37
N ARG A 124 0.92 -21.25 -2.01
CA ARG A 124 1.16 -21.22 -3.45
C ARG A 124 2.20 -20.16 -3.82
N VAL A 125 2.97 -20.44 -4.87
CA VAL A 125 3.90 -19.50 -5.50
C VAL A 125 3.48 -19.35 -6.96
N LEU A 126 3.10 -18.15 -7.35
CA LEU A 126 2.72 -17.79 -8.71
C LEU A 126 3.91 -17.15 -9.41
N LEU A 127 4.28 -17.65 -10.59
CA LEU A 127 5.43 -17.17 -11.36
C LEU A 127 5.02 -16.82 -12.80
N GLU A 128 5.15 -15.55 -13.16
CA GLU A 128 4.88 -15.04 -14.51
C GLU A 128 6.12 -14.33 -15.10
N PRO A 129 6.68 -14.75 -16.23
CA PRO A 129 6.26 -15.86 -17.09
C PRO A 129 6.63 -17.23 -16.50
N HIS A 130 5.67 -18.16 -16.55
CA HIS A 130 5.88 -19.54 -16.11
C HIS A 130 6.80 -20.28 -17.09
N SER A 131 7.87 -20.86 -16.57
CA SER A 131 8.76 -21.78 -17.30
C SER A 131 9.04 -22.96 -16.40
N ALA A 132 8.91 -24.19 -16.92
CA ALA A 132 9.17 -25.41 -16.17
C ALA A 132 10.60 -25.42 -15.57
N GLU A 133 11.57 -24.83 -16.27
CA GLU A 133 12.96 -24.69 -15.79
C GLU A 133 13.07 -23.76 -14.57
N ILE A 134 12.26 -22.70 -14.53
CA ILE A 134 12.24 -21.72 -13.43
C ILE A 134 11.51 -22.31 -12.23
N ALA A 135 10.39 -23.03 -12.47
CA ALA A 135 9.65 -23.72 -11.43
C ALA A 135 10.51 -24.80 -10.74
N ALA A 136 11.22 -25.63 -11.52
CA ALA A 136 12.15 -26.63 -11.01
C ALA A 136 13.27 -25.99 -10.17
N PHE A 137 13.91 -24.93 -10.67
CA PHE A 137 14.97 -24.21 -9.95
C PHE A 137 14.48 -23.60 -8.62
N VAL A 138 13.28 -23.00 -8.62
CA VAL A 138 12.70 -22.41 -7.40
C VAL A 138 12.31 -23.50 -6.40
N SER A 139 11.77 -24.63 -6.87
CA SER A 139 11.40 -25.77 -6.02
C SER A 139 12.63 -26.39 -5.33
N GLU A 140 13.72 -26.61 -6.07
CA GLU A 140 14.96 -27.21 -5.56
C GLU A 140 15.68 -26.28 -4.57
N LYS A 141 15.78 -24.99 -4.91
CA LYS A 141 16.56 -24.03 -4.11
C LYS A 141 15.88 -23.59 -2.83
N PHE A 142 14.55 -23.49 -2.85
CA PHE A 142 13.77 -23.05 -1.68
C PHE A 142 13.07 -24.21 -0.95
N GLY A 143 13.24 -25.45 -1.43
CA GLY A 143 12.67 -26.65 -0.81
C GLY A 143 11.14 -26.70 -0.90
N PHE A 144 10.56 -26.13 -1.96
CA PHE A 144 9.11 -26.20 -2.19
C PHE A 144 8.77 -27.49 -2.97
N GLU A 145 7.62 -28.08 -2.68
CA GLU A 145 7.05 -29.12 -3.55
C GLU A 145 6.67 -28.49 -4.90
N GLU A 146 7.02 -29.13 -6.03
CA GLU A 146 6.75 -28.62 -7.39
C GLU A 146 5.27 -28.27 -7.63
N ASP A 147 4.35 -28.94 -6.92
CA ASP A 147 2.89 -28.75 -6.99
C ASP A 147 2.40 -27.39 -6.44
N ILE A 148 3.25 -26.69 -5.70
CA ILE A 148 2.95 -25.38 -5.10
C ILE A 148 3.24 -24.24 -6.09
N VAL A 149 4.03 -24.50 -7.14
CA VAL A 149 4.49 -23.51 -8.12
C VAL A 149 3.56 -23.51 -9.33
N ASN A 150 2.59 -22.62 -9.29
CA ASN A 150 1.57 -22.51 -10.34
C ASN A 150 1.87 -21.34 -11.30
N PRO A 151 1.42 -21.43 -12.56
CA PRO A 151 1.44 -20.29 -13.48
C PRO A 151 0.61 -19.12 -12.95
#